data_AF-A0AAV5VUA6-F1
#
_entry.id   AF-A0AAV5VUA6-F1
#
_cell.length_a   1.000
_cell.length_b   1.000
_cell.length_c   1.000
_cell.angle_alpha   90.00
_cell.angle_beta   90.00
_cell.angle_gamma   90.00
#
_symmetry.space_group_name_H-M   'P 1'
#
loop_
_entity.id
_entity.type
_entity.pdbx_description
1 polymer ?
#
loop_
_entity_poly.entity_id
_entity_poly.type
_entity_poly.pdbx_seq_one_letter_code
_entity_poly.pdbx_strand_id
1 'polypeptide(L)'
;QFFRDLSSLNWIFLDTFKIYVGPVNILLNCFVMFILTRREIRTTYNTVFFLMALDQTIVIGTMTIDMHKTMLYECTPWYYSYFWAYFEIISQCLSQVCRAHATWLAVIIALLRLISIRSHGTSEV
;
A
#
# COMPACT_ATOMS: atom_id res chain seq x y z
N GLN A 1 -12.84 -3.19 -32.31
CA GLN A 1 -13.80 -3.92 -31.46
C GLN A 1 -13.06 -4.83 -30.49
N PHE A 2 -12.26 -5.79 -30.98
CA PHE A 2 -11.40 -6.66 -30.17
C PHE A 2 -10.58 -5.97 -29.06
N PHE A 3 -9.85 -4.88 -29.36
CA PHE A 3 -9.09 -4.14 -28.33
C PHE A 3 -9.96 -3.48 -27.25
N ARG A 4 -11.21 -3.15 -27.57
CA ARG A 4 -12.19 -2.56 -26.64
C ARG A 4 -12.80 -3.63 -25.72
N ASP A 5 -13.04 -4.82 -26.26
CA ASP A 5 -13.55 -5.96 -25.50
C ASP A 5 -12.45 -6.55 -24.59
N LEU A 6 -11.20 -6.56 -25.07
CA LEU A 6 -10.05 -6.95 -24.26
C LEU A 6 -9.79 -5.96 -23.13
N SER A 7 -9.92 -4.65 -23.39
CA SER A 7 -9.73 -3.66 -22.34
C SER A 7 -10.82 -3.74 -21.29
N SER A 8 -12.10 -3.87 -21.69
CA SER A 8 -13.21 -3.97 -20.73
C SER A 8 -13.09 -5.19 -19.82
N LEU A 9 -12.72 -6.35 -20.36
CA LEU A 9 -12.45 -7.56 -19.57
C LEU A 9 -11.32 -7.36 -18.58
N ASN A 10 -10.24 -6.70 -19.00
CA ASN A 10 -9.09 -6.43 -18.13
C ASN A 10 -9.47 -5.48 -16.99
N TRP A 11 -10.27 -4.45 -17.26
CA TRP A 11 -10.78 -3.54 -16.24
C TRP A 11 -11.65 -4.26 -15.21
N ILE A 12 -12.60 -5.09 -15.65
CA ILE A 12 -13.49 -5.84 -14.76
C ILE A 12 -12.70 -6.83 -13.88
N PHE A 13 -11.75 -7.54 -14.47
CA PHE A 13 -10.91 -8.49 -13.74
C PHE A 13 -10.05 -7.78 -12.68
N LEU A 14 -9.39 -6.69 -13.06
CA LEU A 14 -8.56 -5.91 -12.14
C LEU A 14 -9.37 -5.31 -11.00
N ASP A 15 -10.56 -4.78 -11.30
CA ASP A 15 -11.43 -4.15 -10.32
C ASP A 15 -11.96 -5.17 -9.30
N THR A 16 -12.45 -6.31 -9.81
CA THR A 16 -12.87 -7.44 -8.98
C THR A 16 -11.73 -7.92 -8.08
N PHE A 17 -10.54 -8.12 -8.64
CA PHE A 17 -9.37 -8.55 -7.88
C PHE A 17 -9.02 -7.57 -6.76
N LYS A 18 -9.03 -6.27 -7.04
CA LYS A 18 -8.70 -5.22 -6.07
C LYS A 18 -9.73 -5.11 -4.95
N ILE A 19 -11.02 -5.30 -5.24
CA ILE A 19 -12.08 -5.27 -4.24
C ILE A 19 -11.97 -6.43 -3.25
N TYR A 20 -11.56 -7.63 -3.69
CA TYR A 20 -11.38 -8.77 -2.80
C TYR A 20 -10.02 -8.78 -2.09
N VAL A 21 -8.94 -8.47 -2.80
CA VAL A 21 -7.58 -8.52 -2.26
C VAL A 21 -7.26 -7.30 -1.39
N GLY A 22 -7.85 -6.14 -1.68
CA GLY A 22 -7.63 -4.91 -0.92
C GLY A 22 -7.96 -5.05 0.58
N PRO A 23 -9.19 -5.45 0.95
CA PRO A 23 -9.57 -5.65 2.34
C PRO A 23 -8.73 -6.71 3.05
N VAL A 24 -8.43 -7.82 2.37
CA VAL A 24 -7.57 -8.88 2.91
C VAL A 24 -6.17 -8.33 3.20
N ASN A 25 -5.60 -7.54 2.29
CA ASN A 25 -4.30 -6.93 2.48
C ASN A 25 -4.29 -5.92 3.64
N ILE A 26 -5.35 -5.11 3.78
CA ILE A 26 -5.50 -4.20 4.92
C ILE A 26 -5.54 -4.98 6.23
N LEU A 27 -6.33 -6.06 6.31
CA LEU A 27 -6.42 -6.90 7.52
C LEU A 27 -5.07 -7.52 7.88
N LEU A 28 -4.36 -8.08 6.89
CA LEU A 28 -3.03 -8.65 7.09
C LEU A 28 -2.03 -7.60 7.55
N ASN A 29 -2.00 -6.42 6.94
CA ASN A 29 -1.08 -5.35 7.34
C ASN A 29 -1.43 -4.79 8.72
N CYS A 30 -2.71 -4.69 9.08
CA CYS A 30 -3.13 -4.33 10.44
C CYS A 30 -2.66 -5.36 11.47
N PHE A 31 -2.76 -6.66 11.14
CA PHE A 31 -2.25 -7.73 12.00
C PHE A 31 -0.73 -7.66 12.16
N VAL A 32 0.00 -7.42 11.08
CA VAL A 32 1.46 -7.22 11.09
C VAL A 32 1.84 -6.00 11.94
N MET A 33 1.16 -4.87 11.75
CA MET A 33 1.37 -3.66 12.56
C MET A 33 1.10 -3.90 14.05
N PHE A 34 0.05 -4.65 14.38
CA PHE A 34 -0.29 -5.00 15.75
C PHE A 34 0.80 -5.88 16.41
N ILE A 35 1.30 -6.88 15.68
CA ILE A 35 2.40 -7.73 16.16
C ILE A 35 3.68 -6.92 16.37
N LEU A 36 4.05 -6.09 15.39
CA LEU A 36 5.28 -5.28 15.42
C LEU A 36 5.25 -4.16 16.48
N THR A 37 4.06 -3.75 16.92
CA THR A 37 3.90 -2.75 17.99
C THR A 37 4.26 -3.31 19.37
N ARG A 38 4.36 -4.63 19.55
CA ARG A 38 4.75 -5.24 20.83
C ARG A 38 6.17 -4.82 21.22
N ARG A 39 6.29 -4.30 22.44
CA ARG A 39 7.52 -3.68 23.00
C ARG A 39 8.74 -4.60 23.00
N GLU A 40 8.53 -5.91 23.04
CA GLU A 40 9.57 -6.95 23.03
C GLU A 40 10.27 -7.11 21.67
N ILE A 41 9.66 -6.64 20.58
CA ILE A 41 10.10 -6.88 19.20
C ILE A 41 10.67 -5.59 18.57
N ARG A 42 10.90 -4.53 19.36
CA ARG A 42 11.24 -3.20 18.85
C ARG A 42 12.72 -3.08 18.45
N THR A 43 13.07 -3.67 17.31
CA THR A 43 14.38 -3.53 16.63
C THR A 43 14.24 -2.56 15.45
N THR A 44 15.32 -1.86 15.07
CA THR A 44 15.35 -0.95 13.90
C THR A 44 14.80 -1.62 12.63
N TYR A 45 15.10 -2.90 12.42
CA TYR A 45 14.55 -3.70 11.33
C TYR A 45 13.01 -3.78 11.38
N ASN A 46 12.46 -4.05 12.56
CA ASN A 46 11.02 -4.21 12.76
C ASN A 46 10.26 -2.88 12.63
N THR A 47 10.90 -1.76 12.98
CA THR A 47 10.36 -0.41 12.72
C THR A 47 10.26 -0.12 11.21
N VAL A 48 11.25 -0.53 10.41
CA VAL A 48 11.22 -0.37 8.95
C VAL A 48 10.12 -1.23 8.32
N PHE A 49 9.93 -2.46 8.80
CA PHE A 49 8.82 -3.32 8.38
C PHE A 49 7.45 -2.75 8.77
N PHE A 50 7.35 -2.14 9.95
CA PHE A 50 6.13 -1.46 10.38
C PHE A 50 5.79 -0.29 9.45
N LEU A 51 6.77 0.56 9.13
CA LEU A 51 6.59 1.69 8.21
C LEU A 51 6.16 1.21 6.81
N MET A 52 6.75 0.11 6.32
CA MET A 52 6.37 -0.47 5.04
C MET A 52 4.93 -1.00 5.04
N ALA A 53 4.52 -1.68 6.11
CA ALA A 53 3.14 -2.15 6.26
C ALA A 53 2.14 -0.98 6.35
N LEU A 54 2.53 0.11 7.01
CA LEU A 54 1.76 1.33 7.10
C LEU A 54 1.60 1.98 5.72
N ASP A 55 2.67 2.18 4.96
CA ASP A 55 2.63 2.75 3.61
C ASP A 55 1.72 1.94 2.68
N GLN A 56 1.84 0.61 2.72
CA GLN A 56 0.98 -0.27 1.93
C GLN A 56 -0.49 -0.16 2.34
N THR A 57 -0.77 -0.06 3.63
CA THR A 57 -2.14 0.10 4.14
C THR A 57 -2.75 1.42 3.67
N ILE A 58 -1.98 2.50 3.68
CA ILE A 58 -2.43 3.81 3.17
C ILE A 58 -2.73 3.73 1.68
N VAL A 59 -1.80 3.22 0.87
CA VAL A 59 -1.95 3.15 -0.59
C VAL A 59 -3.13 2.27 -1.00
N ILE A 60 -3.32 1.14 -0.33
CA ILE A 60 -4.42 0.21 -0.65
C ILE A 60 -5.74 0.76 -0.11
N GLY A 61 -5.74 1.38 1.08
CA GLY A 61 -6.92 2.04 1.63
C GLY A 61 -7.43 3.17 0.75
N THR A 62 -6.56 4.08 0.29
CA THR A 62 -6.95 5.16 -0.63
C THR A 62 -7.47 4.62 -1.95
N MET A 63 -6.85 3.57 -2.48
CA MET A 63 -7.27 2.92 -3.72
C MET A 63 -8.63 2.22 -3.60
N THR A 64 -8.90 1.55 -2.48
CA THR A 64 -10.21 0.93 -2.22
C THR A 64 -11.30 1.98 -2.06
N ILE A 65 -11.03 3.11 -1.40
CA ILE A 65 -11.99 4.22 -1.27
C ILE A 65 -12.31 4.82 -2.64
N ASP A 66 -11.29 5.03 -3.47
CA ASP A 66 -11.47 5.59 -4.81
C ASP A 66 -12.30 4.66 -5.71
N MET A 67 -12.01 3.35 -5.70
CA MET A 67 -12.81 2.36 -6.45
C MET A 67 -14.25 2.26 -5.94
N HIS A 68 -14.45 2.29 -4.63
CA HIS A 68 -15.79 2.29 -4.04
C HIS A 68 -16.59 3.53 -4.47
N LYS A 69 -15.93 4.70 -4.53
CA LYS A 69 -16.50 5.94 -5.04
C LYS A 69 -16.89 5.79 -6.52
N THR A 70 -15.99 5.27 -7.36
CA THR A 70 -16.27 5.09 -8.81
C THR A 70 -17.39 4.09 -9.07
N MET A 71 -17.52 3.04 -8.26
CA MET A 71 -18.57 2.03 -8.43
C MET A 71 -19.96 2.47 -7.96
N LEU A 72 -20.06 3.20 -6.85
CA LEU A 72 -21.36 3.59 -6.28
C LEU A 72 -21.90 4.92 -6.81
N TYR A 73 -21.01 5.85 -7.17
CA TYR A 73 -21.39 7.18 -7.60
C TYR A 73 -21.10 7.34 -9.10
N GLU A 74 -22.08 6.97 -9.93
CA GLU A 74 -22.06 7.19 -11.38
C GLU A 74 -22.08 8.70 -11.71
N CYS A 75 -20.92 9.38 -11.72
CA CYS A 75 -20.74 10.75 -12.22
C CYS A 75 -21.88 11.74 -11.91
N THR A 76 -22.56 11.59 -10.77
CA THR A 76 -23.72 12.41 -10.45
C THR A 76 -23.24 13.69 -9.78
N PRO A 77 -23.58 14.88 -10.33
CA PRO A 77 -23.02 16.16 -9.89
C PRO A 77 -23.35 16.50 -8.42
N TRP A 78 -24.36 15.87 -7.82
CA TRP A 78 -24.77 16.10 -6.43
C TRP A 78 -23.83 15.48 -5.37
N TYR A 79 -23.06 14.44 -5.74
CA TYR A 79 -22.12 13.78 -4.82
C TYR A 79 -20.68 14.30 -4.95
N TYR A 80 -20.39 15.11 -5.97
CA TYR A 80 -19.07 15.72 -6.20
C TYR A 80 -18.90 17.01 -5.38
N SER A 81 -18.98 16.89 -4.05
CA SER A 81 -18.71 18.00 -3.14
C SER A 81 -17.23 18.42 -3.22
N TYR A 82 -16.94 19.70 -2.97
CA TYR A 82 -15.56 20.23 -2.90
C TYR A 82 -14.66 19.39 -1.97
N PHE A 83 -15.22 18.85 -0.89
CA PHE A 83 -14.52 17.94 0.02
C PHE A 83 -13.93 16.71 -0.70
N TRP A 84 -14.71 16.07 -1.57
CA TRP A 84 -14.26 14.89 -2.32
C TRP A 84 -13.16 15.23 -3.32
N ALA A 85 -13.20 16.43 -3.92
CA ALA A 85 -12.14 16.89 -4.81
C ALA A 85 -10.82 17.12 -4.07
N TYR A 86 -10.85 17.76 -2.89
CA TYR A 86 -9.66 17.91 -2.06
C TYR A 86 -9.13 16.56 -1.56
N PHE A 87 -10.02 15.66 -1.14
CA PHE A 87 -9.65 14.32 -0.69
C PHE A 87 -8.95 13.52 -1.80
N GLU A 88 -9.44 13.60 -3.03
CA GLU A 88 -8.86 12.92 -4.18
C GLU A 88 -7.46 13.44 -4.52
N ILE A 89 -7.26 14.76 -4.51
CA ILE A 89 -5.94 15.35 -4.75
C ILE A 89 -4.95 14.91 -3.65
N ILE A 90 -5.37 15.00 -2.38
CA ILE A 90 -4.53 14.59 -1.24
C ILE A 90 -4.21 13.11 -1.31
N SER A 91 -5.21 12.25 -1.60
CA SER A 91 -5.03 10.81 -1.65
C SER A 91 -4.10 10.39 -2.79
N GLN A 92 -4.15 11.07 -3.94
CA GLN A 92 -3.23 10.86 -5.05
C GLN A 92 -1.80 11.25 -4.68
N CYS A 93 -1.60 12.45 -4.11
CA CYS A 93 -0.28 12.88 -3.67
C CYS A 93 0.29 11.94 -2.60
N LEU A 94 -0.51 11.59 -1.59
CA LEU A 94 -0.11 10.70 -0.51
C LEU A 94 0.26 9.31 -1.04
N SER A 95 -0.52 8.77 -1.97
CA SER A 95 -0.25 7.45 -2.56
C SER A 95 1.05 7.42 -3.35
N GLN A 96 1.40 8.50 -4.06
CA GLN A 96 2.70 8.61 -4.75
C GLN A 96 3.86 8.67 -3.76
N VAL A 97 3.72 9.49 -2.71
CA VAL A 97 4.73 9.61 -1.65
C VAL A 97 4.93 8.28 -0.93
N CYS A 98 3.87 7.61 -0.52
CA CYS A 98 3.95 6.30 0.15
C CYS A 98 4.57 5.22 -0.75
N ARG A 99 4.29 5.22 -2.06
CA ARG A 99 4.96 4.29 -3.00
C ARG A 99 6.46 4.56 -3.10
N ALA A 100 6.86 5.83 -3.21
CA ALA A 100 8.26 6.21 -3.23
C ALA A 100 8.95 5.93 -1.88
N HIS A 101 8.27 6.17 -0.76
CA HIS A 101 8.79 5.87 0.56
C HIS A 101 8.99 4.35 0.75
N ALA A 102 8.02 3.53 0.32
CA ALA A 102 8.12 2.07 0.38
C ALA A 102 9.30 1.52 -0.44
N THR A 103 9.62 2.09 -1.61
CA THR A 103 10.80 1.65 -2.38
C THR A 103 12.10 1.98 -1.67
N TRP A 104 12.22 3.17 -1.06
CA TRP A 104 13.36 3.52 -0.23
C TRP A 104 13.49 2.63 1.01
N LEU A 105 12.39 2.30 1.67
CA LEU A 105 12.40 1.35 2.79
C LEU A 105 12.86 -0.04 2.34
N ALA A 106 12.47 -0.51 1.15
CA ALA A 106 12.94 -1.78 0.61
C ALA A 106 14.47 -1.78 0.39
N VAL A 107 15.02 -0.66 -0.10
CA VAL A 107 16.48 -0.48 -0.23
C VAL A 107 17.15 -0.54 1.14
N ILE A 108 16.60 0.14 2.15
CA ILE A 108 17.11 0.11 3.53
C ILE A 108 17.11 -1.32 4.08
N ILE A 109 16.02 -2.09 3.88
CA ILE A 109 15.94 -3.50 4.31
C ILE A 109 17.02 -4.34 3.64
N ALA A 110 17.26 -4.15 2.34
CA ALA A 110 18.30 -4.86 1.61
C ALA A 110 19.70 -4.54 2.15
N LEU A 111 19.99 -3.26 2.42
CA LEU A 111 21.24 -2.81 3.01
C LEU A 111 21.44 -3.37 4.43
N LEU A 112 20.41 -3.35 5.27
CA LEU A 112 20.46 -3.92 6.62
C LEU A 112 20.78 -5.43 6.57
N ARG A 113 20.19 -6.17 5.62
CA ARG A 113 20.50 -7.59 5.41
C ARG A 113 21.95 -7.79 4.96
N LEU A 114 22.44 -6.98 4.03
CA LEU A 114 23.84 -7.05 3.57
C LEU A 114 24.83 -6.78 4.72
N ILE A 115 24.58 -5.77 5.54
CA ILE A 115 25.42 -5.45 6.71
C ILE A 115 25.38 -6.60 7.72
N SER A 116 24.20 -7.15 8.01
CA SER A 116 24.06 -8.29 8.91
C SER A 116 24.87 -9.50 8.45
N ILE A 117 24.80 -9.86 7.16
CA ILE A 117 25.58 -10.97 6.58
C ILE A 117 27.09 -10.69 6.68
N ARG A 118 27.52 -9.47 6.35
CA ARG A 118 28.94 -9.08 6.43
C ARG A 118 29.46 -9.11 7.87
N SER A 119 28.66 -8.65 8.83
CA SER A 119 29.04 -8.62 10.25
C SER A 119 29.29 -10.03 10.80
N HIS A 120 28.47 -11.01 10.42
CA HIS A 120 28.67 -12.41 10.80
C HIS A 120 29.91 -13.01 10.15
N GLY A 121 30.18 -12.71 8.87
CA GLY A 121 31.39 -13.19 8.20
C GLY A 121 32.70 -12.60 8.75
N THR A 122 32.65 -11.49 9.49
CA THR A 122 33.86 -10.89 10.11
C THR A 122 34.14 -11.46 11.51
N SER A 123 33.18 -12.18 12.11
CA SER A 123 33.32 -12.78 13.45
C SER A 123 33.96 -14.18 13.43
N GLU A 124 34.18 -14.76 12.24
CA GLU A 124 34.80 -16.08 12.07
C GLU A 124 36.29 -16.00 11.62
N VAL A 125 36.89 -14.80 11.63
CA VAL A 125 38.31 -14.58 11.29
C VAL A 125 39.12 -14.19 12.52
#